data_AF-A0A1R2D3E5-F1
#
_entry.id   AF-A0A1R2D3E5-F1
#
_cell.length_a   1.000
_cell.length_b   1.000
_cell.length_c   1.000
_cell.angle_alpha   90.00
_cell.angle_beta   90.00
_cell.angle_gamma   90.00
#
_symmetry.space_group_name_H-M   'P 1'
#
loop_
_entity.id
_entity.type
_entity.pdbx_description
1 polymer ?
#
loop_
_entity_poly.entity_id
_entity_poly.type
_entity_poly.pdbx_seq_one_letter_code
_entity_poly.pdbx_strand_id
1 'polypeptide(L)'
;MPTEEQLILRVPEDWIRNLNTEWKLELTPIDIIAEDPGRIFKVKFGPYETYSILLDLPCIVETHKTLDYINFFKSCDIAQMMYIIPEYEKEEPRAKKSSLSKMLEKGEKYKLKSGITPGTFNITSNFFKREPKEDLIEVKKVESLIKSVIDCGTARLVEEEIIELAEGETIPPDEEYIYDPNLDEGPNN
;
A
#
# COMPACT_ATOMS: atom_id res chain seq x y z
N MET A 1 -29.12 -1.15 7.93
CA MET A 1 -28.99 -2.48 7.30
C MET A 1 -27.53 -2.92 7.43
N PRO A 2 -27.24 -4.19 7.71
CA PRO A 2 -25.86 -4.66 7.69
C PRO A 2 -25.25 -4.44 6.30
N THR A 3 -24.01 -3.96 6.26
CA THR A 3 -23.24 -3.80 5.02
C THR A 3 -22.78 -5.16 4.52
N GLU A 4 -22.87 -5.40 3.21
CA GLU A 4 -22.33 -6.61 2.58
C GLU A 4 -20.79 -6.52 2.53
N GLU A 5 -20.12 -7.57 2.98
CA GLU A 5 -18.67 -7.75 2.83
C GLU A 5 -18.41 -8.86 1.81
N GLN A 6 -17.45 -8.63 0.91
CA GLN A 6 -17.13 -9.54 -0.18
C GLN A 6 -15.61 -9.72 -0.29
N LEU A 7 -15.17 -10.93 -0.65
CA LEU A 7 -13.77 -11.25 -0.90
C LEU A 7 -13.62 -12.26 -2.04
N ILE A 8 -12.42 -12.37 -2.60
CA ILE A 8 -12.12 -13.42 -3.59
C ILE A 8 -11.72 -14.71 -2.87
N LEU A 9 -12.35 -15.83 -3.21
CA LEU A 9 -11.90 -17.16 -2.77
C LEU A 9 -11.07 -17.82 -3.87
N ARG A 10 -9.83 -18.20 -3.56
CA ARG A 10 -8.98 -18.99 -4.46
C ARG A 10 -8.80 -20.39 -3.90
N VAL A 11 -9.34 -21.37 -4.61
CA VAL A 11 -9.27 -22.81 -4.28
C VAL A 11 -8.21 -23.53 -5.12
N PRO A 12 -7.66 -24.67 -4.65
CA PRO A 12 -6.77 -25.50 -5.45
C PRO A 12 -7.51 -26.06 -6.68
N GLU A 13 -6.77 -26.24 -7.79
CA GLU A 13 -7.36 -26.74 -9.05
C GLU A 13 -8.03 -28.11 -8.90
N ASP A 14 -7.48 -28.96 -8.03
CA ASP A 14 -8.01 -30.31 -7.78
C ASP A 14 -9.41 -30.31 -7.17
N TRP A 15 -9.78 -29.24 -6.43
CA TRP A 15 -11.12 -29.10 -5.87
C TRP A 15 -12.16 -28.76 -6.95
N ILE A 16 -11.75 -28.00 -7.98
CA ILE A 16 -12.64 -27.55 -9.06
C ILE A 16 -13.14 -28.75 -9.87
N ARG A 17 -12.30 -29.76 -10.09
CA ARG A 17 -12.64 -30.94 -10.90
C ARG A 17 -13.77 -31.78 -10.31
N ASN A 18 -13.91 -31.78 -8.98
CA ASN A 18 -14.89 -32.60 -8.24
C ASN A 18 -15.92 -31.73 -7.51
N LEU A 19 -16.09 -30.48 -7.92
CA LEU A 19 -16.92 -29.52 -7.22
C LEU A 19 -18.39 -29.93 -7.24
N ASN A 20 -19.01 -30.00 -6.05
CA ASN A 20 -20.45 -30.15 -5.91
C ASN A 20 -21.07 -28.81 -5.44
N THR A 21 -22.11 -28.36 -6.13
CA THR A 21 -22.81 -27.09 -5.86
C THR A 21 -23.51 -27.06 -4.50
N GLU A 22 -23.78 -28.21 -3.89
CA GLU A 22 -24.39 -28.29 -2.55
C GLU A 22 -23.37 -28.10 -1.42
N TRP A 23 -22.07 -28.14 -1.72
CA TRP A 23 -21.04 -27.98 -0.69
C TRP A 23 -21.05 -26.56 -0.13
N LYS A 24 -21.02 -26.49 1.20
CA LYS A 24 -20.93 -25.23 1.94
C LYS A 24 -19.49 -24.99 2.36
N LEU A 25 -19.06 -23.75 2.25
CA LEU A 25 -17.79 -23.28 2.77
C LEU A 25 -17.95 -22.92 4.24
N GLU A 26 -17.16 -23.57 5.09
CA GLU A 26 -17.05 -23.23 6.50
C GLU A 26 -15.63 -22.70 6.76
N LEU A 27 -15.55 -21.48 7.31
CA LEU A 27 -14.30 -20.81 7.67
C LEU A 27 -14.29 -20.60 9.19
N THR A 28 -13.28 -21.15 9.87
CA THR A 28 -13.08 -20.94 11.31
C THR A 28 -11.78 -20.20 11.53
N PRO A 29 -11.77 -18.97 12.09
CA PRO A 29 -10.52 -18.26 12.38
C PRO A 29 -9.67 -19.07 13.35
N ILE A 30 -8.36 -19.11 13.09
CA ILE A 30 -7.38 -19.73 13.98
C ILE A 30 -6.44 -18.64 14.46
N ASP A 31 -6.43 -18.41 15.77
CA ASP A 31 -5.43 -17.56 16.40
C ASP A 31 -4.15 -18.37 16.63
N ILE A 32 -3.20 -18.23 15.71
CA ILE A 32 -1.82 -18.66 15.97
C ILE A 32 -1.14 -17.48 16.68
N ILE A 33 -1.17 -17.54 18.02
CA ILE A 33 -0.85 -16.46 18.99
C ILE A 33 0.57 -15.84 18.82
N ALA A 34 1.40 -16.33 17.90
CA ALA A 34 2.79 -15.89 17.78
C ALA A 34 3.17 -15.16 16.46
N GLU A 35 2.44 -15.27 15.34
CA GLU A 35 2.97 -14.76 14.05
C GLU A 35 1.98 -14.11 13.07
N ASP A 36 0.71 -14.55 13.02
CA ASP A 36 -0.24 -14.16 11.96
C ASP A 36 -1.67 -13.89 12.55
N PRO A 37 -1.86 -12.89 13.44
CA PRO A 37 -3.15 -12.70 14.11
C PRO A 37 -4.28 -12.40 13.10
N GLY A 38 -5.35 -13.20 13.16
CA GLY A 38 -6.60 -12.98 12.42
C GLY A 38 -6.58 -13.25 10.90
N ARG A 39 -5.48 -13.81 10.35
CA ARG A 39 -5.37 -14.06 8.90
C ARG A 39 -5.41 -15.53 8.49
N ILE A 40 -5.34 -16.45 9.45
CA ILE A 40 -5.36 -17.88 9.18
C ILE A 40 -6.73 -18.45 9.55
N PHE A 41 -7.26 -19.29 8.67
CA PHE A 41 -8.56 -19.93 8.87
C PHE A 41 -8.45 -21.43 8.61
N LYS A 42 -9.16 -22.21 9.41
CA LYS A 42 -9.49 -23.58 9.08
C LYS A 42 -10.61 -23.55 8.04
N VAL A 43 -10.47 -24.34 6.99
CA VAL A 43 -11.44 -24.42 5.91
C VAL A 43 -11.97 -25.83 5.80
N LYS A 44 -13.29 -25.93 5.78
CA LYS A 44 -14.00 -27.16 5.41
C LYS A 44 -14.89 -26.87 4.22
N PHE A 45 -14.76 -27.67 3.18
CA PHE A 45 -15.50 -27.53 1.95
C PHE A 45 -15.76 -28.90 1.33
N GLY A 46 -16.99 -29.40 1.52
CA GLY A 46 -17.33 -30.78 1.15
C GLY A 46 -16.48 -31.81 1.93
N PRO A 47 -15.78 -32.74 1.24
CA PRO A 47 -14.90 -33.70 1.88
C PRO A 47 -13.51 -33.13 2.21
N TYR A 48 -13.21 -31.90 1.79
CA TYR A 48 -11.88 -31.32 1.94
C TYR A 48 -11.77 -30.48 3.22
N GLU A 49 -10.66 -30.66 3.93
CA GLU A 49 -10.35 -29.94 5.16
C GLU A 49 -8.87 -29.52 5.20
N THR A 50 -8.62 -28.21 5.14
CA THR A 50 -7.27 -27.63 5.07
C THR A 50 -7.22 -26.27 5.76
N TYR A 51 -6.14 -25.53 5.59
CA TYR A 51 -5.97 -24.16 6.05
C TYR A 51 -6.08 -23.17 4.90
N SER A 52 -6.41 -21.93 5.23
CA SER A 52 -6.35 -20.81 4.32
C SER A 52 -5.73 -19.59 4.97
N ILE A 53 -5.24 -18.69 4.12
CA ILE A 53 -4.61 -17.43 4.53
C ILE A 53 -5.32 -16.28 3.82
N LEU A 54 -5.67 -15.24 4.57
CA LEU A 54 -6.22 -13.99 4.06
C LEU A 54 -5.08 -13.08 3.57
N LEU A 55 -5.08 -12.83 2.25
CA LEU A 55 -4.07 -12.07 1.53
C LEU A 55 -4.66 -10.75 1.01
N ASP A 56 -3.80 -9.75 0.86
CA ASP A 56 -4.17 -8.43 0.37
C ASP A 56 -3.90 -8.33 -1.13
N LEU A 57 -4.90 -7.91 -1.90
CA LEU A 57 -4.79 -7.69 -3.34
C LEU A 57 -4.11 -6.33 -3.60
N PRO A 58 -3.27 -6.22 -4.64
CA PRO A 58 -2.69 -4.93 -5.01
C PRO A 58 -3.71 -4.00 -5.67
N CYS A 59 -4.76 -4.56 -6.28
CA CYS A 59 -5.81 -3.79 -6.94
C CYS A 59 -7.12 -3.89 -6.16
N ILE A 60 -7.81 -2.76 -5.99
CA ILE A 60 -9.21 -2.74 -5.55
C ILE A 60 -10.07 -3.26 -6.71
N VAL A 61 -10.93 -4.24 -6.42
CA VAL A 61 -11.88 -4.82 -7.37
C VAL A 61 -13.29 -4.42 -6.96
N GLU A 62 -13.96 -3.65 -7.79
CA GLU A 62 -15.34 -3.24 -7.54
C GLU A 62 -16.32 -4.31 -8.05
N THR A 63 -17.28 -4.71 -7.22
CA THR A 63 -18.38 -5.58 -7.66
C THR A 63 -19.59 -4.77 -8.05
N HIS A 64 -20.21 -5.16 -9.15
CA HIS A 64 -21.37 -4.49 -9.71
C HIS A 64 -22.50 -5.49 -9.96
N LYS A 65 -23.73 -5.07 -9.67
CA LYS A 65 -24.95 -5.80 -10.01
C LYS A 65 -25.64 -5.08 -11.17
N THR A 66 -26.23 -5.85 -12.07
CA THR A 66 -26.99 -5.32 -13.22
C THR A 66 -28.22 -6.19 -13.46
N LEU A 67 -29.28 -5.59 -13.97
CA LEU A 67 -30.50 -6.29 -14.43
C LEU A 67 -30.60 -6.30 -15.96
N ASP A 68 -30.00 -5.30 -16.62
CA ASP A 68 -30.15 -5.04 -18.07
C ASP A 68 -28.83 -5.18 -18.85
N TYR A 69 -27.71 -5.47 -18.18
CA TYR A 69 -26.36 -5.53 -18.73
C TYR A 69 -25.85 -4.21 -19.33
N ILE A 70 -26.53 -3.10 -19.04
CA ILE A 70 -26.17 -1.76 -19.51
C ILE A 70 -25.83 -0.89 -18.30
N ASN A 71 -26.72 -0.86 -17.31
CA ASN A 71 -26.56 -0.10 -16.09
C ASN A 71 -25.98 -1.00 -15.00
N PHE A 72 -24.86 -0.59 -14.45
CA PHE A 72 -24.13 -1.30 -13.41
C PHE A 72 -24.19 -0.49 -12.11
N PHE A 73 -24.65 -1.14 -11.05
CA PHE A 73 -24.74 -0.53 -9.72
C PHE A 73 -23.69 -1.16 -8.83
N LYS A 74 -22.79 -0.33 -8.29
CA LYS A 74 -21.75 -0.76 -7.36
C LYS A 74 -22.36 -1.38 -6.11
N SER A 75 -21.84 -2.54 -5.71
CA SER A 75 -22.30 -3.32 -4.56
C SER A 75 -21.26 -3.38 -3.44
N CYS A 76 -19.97 -3.56 -3.77
CA CYS A 76 -18.90 -3.70 -2.78
C CYS A 76 -17.53 -3.39 -3.41
N ASP A 77 -16.54 -3.14 -2.55
CA ASP A 77 -15.13 -3.03 -2.89
C ASP A 77 -14.37 -4.23 -2.29
N ILE A 78 -13.63 -4.96 -3.13
CA ILE A 78 -12.85 -6.11 -2.72
C ILE A 78 -11.36 -5.76 -2.80
N ALA A 79 -10.67 -5.83 -1.68
CA ALA A 79 -9.23 -5.63 -1.59
C ALA A 79 -8.49 -6.86 -1.03
N GLN A 80 -9.19 -7.97 -0.78
CA GLN A 80 -8.62 -9.16 -0.15
C GLN A 80 -9.03 -10.46 -0.85
N MET A 81 -8.17 -11.46 -0.70
CA MET A 81 -8.36 -12.81 -1.21
C MET A 81 -8.13 -13.83 -0.09
N MET A 82 -9.06 -14.76 0.08
CA MET A 82 -8.85 -15.98 0.86
C MET A 82 -8.16 -17.02 -0.02
N TYR A 83 -6.92 -17.36 0.32
CA TYR A 83 -6.13 -18.36 -0.37
C TYR A 83 -6.18 -19.69 0.35
N ILE A 84 -6.81 -20.71 -0.26
CA ILE A 84 -6.83 -22.07 0.28
C ILE A 84 -5.50 -22.75 -0.01
N ILE A 85 -4.84 -23.24 1.04
CA ILE A 85 -3.57 -23.94 0.92
C ILE A 85 -3.83 -25.36 0.38
N PRO A 86 -3.21 -25.75 -0.75
CA PRO A 86 -3.30 -27.11 -1.25
C PRO A 86 -2.77 -28.13 -0.23
N GLU A 87 -3.39 -29.31 -0.14
CA GLU A 87 -3.03 -30.31 0.89
C GLU A 87 -1.54 -30.72 0.80
N TYR A 88 -0.98 -30.79 -0.41
CA TYR A 88 0.43 -31.12 -0.64
C TYR A 88 1.43 -30.01 -0.26
N GLU A 89 0.95 -28.80 0.05
CA GLU A 89 1.75 -27.65 0.52
C GLU A 89 1.43 -27.27 1.97
N LYS A 90 0.61 -28.06 2.67
CA LYS A 90 0.09 -27.76 4.02
C LYS A 90 1.16 -27.68 5.10
N GLU A 91 2.20 -28.50 5.01
CA GLU A 91 3.30 -28.51 5.98
C GLU A 91 4.21 -27.27 5.85
N GLU A 92 4.49 -26.84 4.61
CA GLU A 92 5.36 -25.71 4.31
C GLU A 92 4.74 -24.74 3.28
N PRO A 93 3.65 -24.03 3.64
CA PRO A 93 2.90 -23.20 2.69
C PRO A 93 3.72 -22.03 2.13
N ARG A 94 4.76 -21.59 2.86
CA ARG A 94 5.66 -20.50 2.49
C ARG A 94 7.02 -20.98 1.98
N ALA A 95 7.16 -22.26 1.61
CA ALA A 95 8.38 -22.76 0.98
C ALA A 95 8.73 -21.95 -0.28
N LYS A 96 10.02 -21.81 -0.62
CA LYS A 96 10.49 -20.97 -1.74
C LYS A 96 9.85 -21.31 -3.11
N LYS A 97 9.42 -22.56 -3.30
CA LYS A 97 8.78 -23.05 -4.53
C LYS A 97 7.26 -23.18 -4.44
N SER A 98 6.66 -22.89 -3.28
CA SER A 98 5.22 -23.02 -3.08
C SER A 98 4.44 -22.06 -3.97
N SER A 99 3.19 -22.41 -4.23
CA SER A 99 2.22 -21.58 -4.95
C SER A 99 2.07 -20.19 -4.30
N LEU A 100 1.93 -20.14 -2.97
CA LEU A 100 1.79 -18.91 -2.20
C LEU A 100 3.02 -18.00 -2.32
N SER A 101 4.22 -18.53 -2.12
CA SER A 101 5.47 -17.75 -2.21
C SER A 101 5.69 -17.14 -3.60
N LYS A 102 5.19 -17.80 -4.65
CA LYS A 102 5.24 -17.25 -6.02
C LYS A 102 4.26 -16.10 -6.23
N MET A 103 3.20 -15.99 -5.44
CA MET A 103 2.18 -14.95 -5.57
C MET A 103 2.47 -13.71 -4.72
N LEU A 104 3.21 -13.87 -3.61
CA LEU A 104 3.56 -12.79 -2.71
C LEU A 104 4.57 -11.81 -3.33
N GLU A 105 4.49 -10.57 -2.90
CA GLU A 105 5.53 -9.57 -3.10
C GLU A 105 6.81 -9.94 -2.32
N LYS A 106 7.97 -9.53 -2.84
CA LYS A 106 9.26 -9.93 -2.26
C LYS A 106 9.43 -9.31 -0.88
N GLY A 107 9.53 -10.16 0.14
CA GLY A 107 9.72 -9.75 1.54
C GLY A 107 8.42 -9.48 2.29
N GLU A 108 7.27 -9.59 1.61
CA GLU A 108 5.95 -9.37 2.20
C GLU A 108 5.30 -10.70 2.60
N LYS A 109 4.55 -10.69 3.71
CA LYS A 109 3.86 -11.89 4.22
C LYS A 109 2.46 -12.07 3.64
N TYR A 110 1.74 -11.00 3.31
CA TYR A 110 0.34 -11.09 2.89
C TYR A 110 0.01 -10.31 1.61
N LYS A 111 0.91 -9.44 1.16
CA LYS A 111 0.68 -8.62 -0.03
C LYS A 111 0.96 -9.43 -1.30
N LEU A 112 -0.02 -9.47 -2.18
CA LEU A 112 0.10 -10.08 -3.50
C LEU A 112 0.77 -9.11 -4.47
N LYS A 113 1.67 -9.61 -5.32
CA LYS A 113 2.34 -8.79 -6.35
C LYS A 113 1.52 -8.61 -7.63
N SER A 114 0.50 -9.44 -7.83
CA SER A 114 -0.33 -9.49 -9.03
C SER A 114 -1.80 -9.31 -8.67
N GLY A 115 -2.56 -8.64 -9.54
CA GLY A 115 -4.02 -8.62 -9.47
C GLY A 115 -4.65 -9.91 -10.00
N ILE A 116 -5.98 -9.91 -10.12
CA ILE A 116 -6.76 -11.08 -10.54
C ILE A 116 -6.66 -11.34 -12.05
N THR A 117 -6.57 -10.28 -12.85
CA THR A 117 -6.63 -10.38 -14.31
C THR A 117 -5.23 -10.53 -14.92
N PRO A 118 -5.09 -11.18 -16.09
CA PRO A 118 -3.80 -11.33 -16.76
C PRO A 118 -3.05 -10.01 -16.99
N GLY A 119 -3.76 -8.93 -17.32
CA GLY A 119 -3.16 -7.60 -17.52
C GLY A 119 -2.57 -6.98 -16.26
N THR A 120 -2.95 -7.47 -15.08
CA THR A 120 -2.46 -7.01 -13.77
C THR A 120 -1.37 -7.93 -13.20
N PHE A 121 -0.73 -8.74 -14.04
CA PHE A 121 0.38 -9.59 -13.62
C PHE A 121 1.61 -8.75 -13.24
N ASN A 122 2.13 -8.99 -12.03
CA ASN A 122 3.23 -8.22 -11.41
C ASN A 122 2.98 -6.70 -11.43
N ILE A 123 1.73 -6.29 -11.15
CA ILE A 123 1.34 -4.88 -11.21
C ILE A 123 2.16 -4.00 -10.25
N THR A 124 2.53 -4.52 -9.08
CA THR A 124 3.30 -3.78 -8.07
C THR A 124 4.70 -3.41 -8.55
N SER A 125 5.33 -4.26 -9.38
CA SER A 125 6.66 -3.97 -9.92
C SER A 125 6.64 -3.24 -11.26
N ASN A 126 5.59 -3.45 -12.06
CA ASN A 126 5.53 -2.99 -13.45
C ASN A 126 4.82 -1.65 -13.62
N PHE A 127 3.75 -1.40 -12.85
CA PHE A 127 2.85 -0.27 -13.08
C PHE A 127 2.75 0.69 -11.90
N PHE A 128 3.01 0.23 -10.68
CA PHE A 128 2.95 1.13 -9.53
C PHE A 128 4.11 2.13 -9.60
N LYS A 129 3.76 3.41 -9.41
CA LYS A 129 4.76 4.46 -9.30
C LYS A 129 5.65 4.14 -8.10
N ARG A 130 6.95 4.07 -8.34
CA ARG A 130 7.91 3.92 -7.25
C ARG A 130 7.95 5.22 -6.47
N GLU A 131 7.62 5.14 -5.20
CA GLU A 131 7.85 6.24 -4.29
C GLU A 131 9.36 6.36 -4.05
N PRO A 132 9.91 7.59 -4.07
CA PRO A 132 11.29 7.78 -3.68
C PRO A 132 11.47 7.29 -2.25
N LYS A 133 12.57 6.58 -1.98
CA LYS A 133 12.93 6.26 -0.60
C LYS A 133 13.43 7.54 0.05
N GLU A 134 12.62 8.09 0.93
CA GLU A 134 13.00 9.27 1.70
C GLU A 134 13.97 8.88 2.83
N ASP A 135 15.02 9.69 3.01
CA ASP A 135 15.84 9.59 4.22
C ASP A 135 15.07 10.22 5.38
N LEU A 136 14.58 9.38 6.29
CA LEU A 136 13.83 9.79 7.47
C LEU A 136 14.59 10.80 8.35
N ILE A 137 15.93 10.77 8.33
CA ILE A 137 16.76 11.72 9.07
C ILE A 137 16.72 13.09 8.40
N GLU A 138 16.83 13.12 7.09
CA GLU A 138 16.75 14.35 6.29
C GLU A 138 15.36 14.98 6.37
N VAL A 139 14.31 14.18 6.19
CA VAL A 139 12.90 14.64 6.30
C VAL A 139 12.65 15.32 7.64
N LYS A 140 13.13 14.74 8.76
CA LYS A 140 12.98 15.35 10.10
C LYS A 140 13.73 16.67 10.24
N LYS A 141 14.92 16.79 9.64
CA LYS A 141 15.68 18.05 9.65
C LYS A 141 14.93 19.13 8.88
N VAL A 142 14.45 18.81 7.68
CA VAL A 142 13.67 19.72 6.84
C VAL A 142 12.37 20.12 7.53
N GLU A 143 11.64 19.18 8.13
CA GLU A 143 10.42 19.46 8.90
C GLU A 143 10.70 20.43 10.07
N SER A 144 11.78 20.20 10.82
CA SER A 144 12.17 21.08 11.94
C SER A 144 12.50 22.50 11.46
N LEU A 145 13.21 22.62 10.33
CA LEU A 145 13.53 23.91 9.72
C LEU A 145 12.28 24.64 9.24
N ILE A 146 11.41 23.98 8.48
CA ILE A 146 10.13 24.54 8.02
C ILE A 146 9.31 25.02 9.22
N LYS A 147 9.25 24.22 10.29
CA LYS A 147 8.54 24.59 11.51
C LYS A 147 9.13 25.85 12.14
N SER A 148 10.46 25.97 12.24
CA SER A 148 11.09 27.20 12.78
C SER A 148 10.78 28.44 11.94
N VAL A 149 10.74 28.32 10.61
CA VAL A 149 10.39 29.42 9.71
C VAL A 149 8.92 29.83 9.90
N ILE A 150 8.01 28.86 10.02
CA ILE A 150 6.59 29.12 10.29
C ILE A 150 6.39 29.77 11.67
N ASP A 151 7.09 29.28 12.70
CA ASP A 151 6.98 29.78 14.08
C ASP A 151 7.55 31.20 14.23
N CYS A 152 8.55 31.59 13.43
CA CYS A 152 9.08 32.97 13.37
C CYS A 152 8.08 33.99 12.79
N GLY A 153 6.96 33.55 12.20
CA GLY A 153 5.93 34.40 11.63
C GLY A 153 6.23 34.91 10.21
N THR A 154 5.26 35.58 9.60
CA THR A 154 5.39 36.07 8.22
C THR A 154 6.22 37.36 8.19
N ALA A 155 7.48 37.26 7.80
CA ALA A 155 8.28 38.43 7.45
C ALA A 155 7.60 39.17 6.28
N ARG A 156 7.38 40.48 6.42
CA ARG A 156 6.62 41.29 5.45
C ARG A 156 7.39 41.58 4.15
N LEU A 157 8.71 41.50 4.20
CA LEU A 157 9.64 41.70 3.09
C LEU A 157 10.73 40.65 3.24
N VAL A 158 10.71 39.64 2.37
CA VAL A 158 11.77 38.64 2.23
C VAL A 158 12.17 38.70 0.77
N GLU A 159 13.42 39.05 0.51
CA GLU A 159 14.03 38.91 -0.82
C GLU A 159 14.84 37.61 -0.80
N GLU A 160 14.43 36.65 -1.63
CA GLU A 160 15.15 35.39 -1.84
C GLU A 160 15.88 35.47 -3.18
N GLU A 161 17.18 35.18 -3.17
CA GLU A 161 18.00 35.08 -4.39
C GLU A 161 18.64 33.69 -4.47
N ILE A 162 18.57 33.07 -5.65
CA ILE A 162 19.24 31.80 -5.93
C ILE A 162 20.67 32.13 -6.36
N ILE A 163 21.64 31.76 -5.52
CA ILE A 163 23.06 31.95 -5.80
C ILE A 163 23.63 30.65 -6.36
N GLU A 164 24.18 30.68 -7.57
CA GLU A 164 24.98 29.58 -8.11
C GLU A 164 26.41 29.67 -7.54
N LEU A 165 26.78 28.73 -6.67
CA LEU A 165 28.13 28.64 -6.12
C LEU A 165 29.04 27.81 -7.03
N ALA A 166 30.23 28.33 -7.32
CA ALA A 166 31.25 27.55 -8.04
C ALA A 166 31.87 26.47 -7.12
N GLU A 167 32.51 25.47 -7.71
CA GLU A 167 33.15 24.37 -6.98
C GLU A 167 34.21 24.89 -5.99
N GLY A 168 33.91 24.82 -4.69
CA GLY A 168 34.80 25.27 -3.61
C GLY A 168 34.45 26.63 -2.98
N GLU A 169 33.42 27.32 -3.45
CA GLU A 169 32.90 28.52 -2.77
C GLU A 169 32.01 28.15 -1.58
N THR A 170 32.12 28.94 -0.52
CA THR A 170 31.28 28.81 0.67
C THR A 170 30.05 29.70 0.55
N ILE A 171 28.93 29.26 1.12
CA ILE A 171 27.70 30.06 1.22
C ILE A 171 28.06 31.40 1.90
N PRO A 172 27.70 32.55 1.30
CA PRO A 172 27.88 33.85 1.95
C PRO A 172 27.20 33.83 3.32
N PRO A 173 27.82 34.40 4.36
CA PRO A 173 27.16 34.51 5.66
C PRO A 173 25.86 35.30 5.52
N ASP A 174 24.81 34.88 6.23
CA ASP A 174 23.56 35.63 6.30
C ASP A 174 23.88 37.03 6.85
N GLU A 175 23.89 38.05 5.99
CA GLU A 175 24.03 39.42 6.45
C GLU A 175 22.71 39.81 7.14
N GLU A 176 22.75 39.96 8.47
CA GLU A 176 21.61 40.51 9.21
C GLU A 176 21.26 41.88 8.62
N TYR A 177 20.03 42.01 8.11
CA TYR A 177 19.52 43.30 7.64
C TYR A 177 19.44 44.28 8.80
N ILE A 178 20.41 45.21 8.86
CA ILE A 178 20.39 46.33 9.81
C ILE A 178 19.48 47.40 9.20
N TYR A 179 18.27 47.54 9.73
CA TYR A 179 17.38 48.63 9.35
C TYR A 179 17.98 49.98 9.78
N ASP A 180 18.42 50.78 8.81
CA ASP A 180 18.81 52.17 9.02
C ASP A 180 17.67 53.10 8.56
N PRO A 181 16.93 53.72 9.50
CA PRO A 181 15.83 54.62 9.16
C PRO A 181 16.25 55.91 8.45
N ASN A 182 17.55 56.19 8.28
CA ASN A 182 18.06 57.40 7.63
C ASN A 182 18.51 57.18 6.18
N LEU A 183 18.41 55.95 5.66
CA LEU A 183 18.90 55.60 4.32
C LEU A 183 17.97 56.10 3.18
N ASP A 184 16.78 56.61 3.51
CA ASP A 184 15.78 57.14 2.56
C ASP A 184 15.84 58.66 2.34
N GLU A 185 16.81 59.38 2.92
CA GLU A 185 17.06 60.77 2.50
C GLU A 185 18.00 60.80 1.28
N GLY A 186 17.43 60.51 0.12
CA GLY A 186 18.07 60.78 -1.17
C GLY A 186 18.53 62.25 -1.25
N PRO A 187 19.59 62.56 -2.02
CA PRO A 187 20.11 63.92 -2.07
C PRO A 187 19.03 64.88 -2.58
N ASN A 188 18.68 65.88 -1.75
CA ASN A 188 17.89 67.03 -2.16
C ASN A 188 18.57 67.70 -3.37
N ASN A 189 17.95 67.60 -4.54
CA ASN A 189 18.32 68.33 -5.75
C ASN A 189 17.07 68.99 -6.34
#